data_AF-A0A3D3RCV5-F1
#
_entry.id   AF-A0A3D3RCV5-F1
#
_cell.length_a   1.000
_cell.length_b   1.000
_cell.length_c   1.000
_cell.angle_alpha   90.00
_cell.angle_beta   90.00
_cell.angle_gamma   90.00
#
_symmetry.space_group_name_H-M   'P 1'
#
loop_
_entity.id
_entity.type
_entity.pdbx_description
1 polymer ?
#
loop_
_entity_poly.entity_id
_entity_poly.type
_entity_poly.pdbx_seq_one_letter_code
_entity_poly.pdbx_strand_id
1 'polypeptide(L)' 'CPNEQKTASTMLSPYHMLYSNRQWYVVGRSSVDRGIKVFPIQKLIKSELLDEKFKKPSRFKLDRYLDHSWDPVRQ' A
#
# COMPACT_ATOMS: atom_id res chain seq x y z
N CYS A 1 -27.16 13.59 0.31
CA CYS A 1 -26.84 12.15 0.18
C CYS A 1 -25.50 11.93 0.88
N PRO A 2 -25.38 11.01 1.86
CA PRO A 2 -24.10 10.78 2.51
C PRO A 2 -23.11 10.30 1.45
N ASN A 3 -21.93 10.93 1.40
CA ASN A 3 -20.88 10.74 0.40
C ASN A 3 -20.71 9.27 0.02
N GLU A 4 -21.05 8.90 -1.22
CA GLU A 4 -20.63 7.62 -1.79
C GLU A 4 -19.09 7.61 -1.80
N GLN A 5 -18.50 6.82 -0.90
CA GLN A 5 -17.08 6.56 -0.93
C GLN A 5 -16.79 5.75 -2.19
N LYS A 6 -16.28 6.44 -3.21
CA LYS A 6 -15.94 5.80 -4.48
C LYS A 6 -14.80 4.82 -4.23
N THR A 7 -15.08 3.54 -4.42
CA THR A 7 -14.07 2.48 -4.35
C THR A 7 -13.15 2.60 -5.55
N ALA A 8 -11.86 2.34 -5.32
CA ALA A 8 -10.84 2.31 -6.36
C ALA A 8 -10.08 0.99 -6.27
N SER A 9 -9.77 0.42 -7.43
CA SER A 9 -8.98 -0.81 -7.54
C SER A 9 -7.60 -0.48 -8.10
N THR A 10 -6.58 -1.16 -7.60
CA THR A 10 -5.22 -1.10 -8.16
C THR A 10 -4.60 -2.48 -8.17
N MET A 11 -3.75 -2.74 -9.15
CA MET A 11 -2.81 -3.85 -9.06
C MET A 11 -1.70 -3.44 -8.11
N LEU A 12 -1.36 -4.33 -7.19
CA LEU A 12 -0.35 -4.08 -6.16
C LEU A 12 0.76 -5.10 -6.30
N SER A 13 2.00 -4.63 -6.43
CA SER A 13 3.20 -5.44 -6.20
C SER A 13 3.65 -5.26 -4.75
N PRO A 14 3.31 -6.17 -3.82
CA PRO A 14 3.61 -6.01 -2.40
C PRO A 14 5.11 -6.24 -2.11
N TYR A 15 5.76 -5.26 -1.50
CA TYR A 15 7.20 -5.30 -1.18
C TYR A 15 7.48 -5.54 0.32
N HIS A 16 6.55 -5.15 1.18
CA HIS A 16 6.67 -5.29 2.63
C HIS A 16 5.28 -5.24 3.31
N MET A 17 5.14 -5.89 4.46
CA MET A 17 4.07 -5.63 5.42
C MET A 17 4.64 -5.03 6.69
N LEU A 18 4.01 -4.03 7.27
CA LEU A 18 4.46 -3.45 8.53
C LEU A 18 3.30 -3.23 9.49
N TYR A 19 3.61 -3.25 10.77
CA TYR A 19 2.67 -2.97 11.84
C TYR A 19 3.04 -1.63 12.48
N SER A 20 2.13 -0.66 12.45
CA SER A 20 2.32 0.67 13.05
C SER A 20 0.97 1.21 13.52
N ASN A 21 0.96 2.06 14.55
CA ASN A 21 -0.27 2.62 15.14
C ASN A 21 -1.40 1.59 15.33
N ARG A 22 -1.05 0.39 15.81
CA ARG A 22 -1.95 -0.75 16.03
C ARG A 22 -2.66 -1.29 14.79
N GLN A 23 -2.15 -1.01 13.59
CA GLN A 23 -2.74 -1.40 12.31
C GLN A 23 -1.69 -2.03 11.39
N TRP A 24 -2.16 -2.93 10.52
CA TRP A 24 -1.34 -3.54 9.49
C TRP A 24 -1.42 -2.76 8.19
N TYR A 25 -0.27 -2.54 7.58
CA TYR A 25 -0.16 -1.90 6.27
C TYR A 25 0.61 -2.79 5.30
N VAL A 26 0.20 -2.75 4.04
CA VAL A 26 0.97 -3.29 2.93
C VAL A 26 1.63 -2.14 2.18
N VAL A 27 2.94 -2.27 1.94
CA VAL A 27 3.75 -1.33 1.16
C VAL A 27 4.12 -1.99 -0.14
N GLY A 28 3.83 -1.33 -1.25
CA GLY A 28 4.08 -1.89 -2.57
C GLY A 28 3.91 -0.87 -3.69
N ARG A 29 4.26 -1.28 -4.90
CA ARG A 29 4.02 -0.45 -6.09
C ARG A 29 2.58 -0.61 -6.56
N SER A 30 1.87 0.50 -6.64
CA SER A 30 0.52 0.63 -7.18
C SER A 30 0.59 0.97 -8.68
N SER A 31 -0.22 0.28 -9.49
CA SER A 31 -0.35 0.58 -10.92
C SER A 31 -1.03 1.92 -11.16
N VAL A 32 -2.05 2.26 -10.35
CA VAL A 32 -2.81 3.52 -10.47
C VAL A 32 -1.95 4.71 -10.09
N ASP A 33 -1.25 4.64 -8.95
CA ASP A 33 -0.39 5.73 -8.46
C ASP A 33 0.96 5.81 -9.19
N ARG A 34 1.27 4.80 -10.02
CA ARG A 34 2.55 4.64 -10.74
C ARG A 34 3.77 4.73 -9.82
N GLY A 35 3.61 4.36 -8.55
CA GLY A 35 4.59 4.61 -7.48
C GLY A 35 4.43 3.65 -6.31
N ILE A 36 5.36 3.71 -5.37
CA ILE A 36 5.23 2.98 -4.11
C ILE A 36 4.22 3.73 -3.23
N LYS A 37 3.30 2.98 -2.63
CA LYS A 37 2.26 3.47 -1.71
C LYS A 37 2.14 2.53 -0.52
N VAL A 38 1.54 3.05 0.54
CA VAL A 38 1.19 2.32 1.76
C VAL A 38 -0.34 2.24 1.82
N PHE A 39 -0.87 1.03 1.99
CA PHE A 39 -2.30 0.80 2.11
C PHE A 39 -2.60 0.14 3.47
N PRO A 40 -3.50 0.71 4.29
CA PRO A 40 -3.99 0.02 5.48
C PRO A 40 -4.82 -1.19 5.06
N ILE A 41 -4.45 -2.38 5.54
CA ILE A 41 -5.08 -3.64 5.14
C ILE A 41 -6.56 -3.64 5.51
N GLN A 42 -6.92 -2.99 6.62
CA GLN A 42 -8.30 -2.92 7.11
C GLN A 42 -9.22 -2.07 6.23
N LYS A 43 -8.68 -1.23 5.33
CA LYS A 43 -9.48 -0.49 4.34
C LYS A 43 -9.64 -1.25 3.02
N LEU A 44 -8.99 -2.41 2.85
CA LEU A 44 -9.12 -3.22 1.63
C LEU A 44 -10.45 -3.98 1.66
N ILE A 45 -11.25 -3.83 0.60
CA ILE A 45 -12.57 -4.47 0.49
C ILE A 45 -12.45 -5.88 -0.08
N LYS A 46 -11.60 -6.06 -1.09
CA LYS A 46 -11.33 -7.34 -1.76
C LYS A 46 -9.90 -7.34 -2.30
N SER A 47 -9.28 -8.52 -2.29
CA SER A 47 -8.03 -8.78 -3.01
C SER A 47 -8.11 -10.13 -3.70
N GLU A 48 -7.38 -10.27 -4.81
CA GLU A 48 -7.20 -11.53 -5.52
C GLU A 48 -5.74 -11.63 -5.96
N LEU A 49 -5.23 -12.86 -6.01
CA LEU A 49 -3.89 -13.12 -6.54
C LEU A 49 -3.96 -13.04 -8.06
N LEU A 50 -2.98 -12.38 -8.67
CA LEU A 50 -2.85 -12.27 -10.12
C LEU A 50 -1.72 -13.18 -10.61
N ASP A 51 -1.81 -13.64 -11.85
CA ASP A 51 -0.75 -14.43 -12.51
C ASP A 51 0.53 -13.62 -12.76
N GLU A 52 0.41 -12.29 -12.72
CA GLU A 52 1.53 -11.38 -12.88
C GLU A 52 2.54 -11.50 -11.73
N LYS A 53 3.79 -11.71 -12.12
CA LYS A 53 4.90 -11.76 -11.18
C LYS A 53 5.48 -10.37 -10.98
N PHE A 54 5.88 -10.08 -9.75
CA PHE A 54 6.62 -8.87 -9.42
C PHE A 54 7.99 -9.23 -8.86
N LYS A 55 8.95 -8.32 -9.06
CA LYS A 55 10.27 -8.38 -8.41
C LYS A 55 10.41 -7.18 -7.49
N LYS A 56 10.60 -7.43 -6.20
CA LYS A 56 10.97 -6.37 -5.26
C LYS A 56 12.30 -5.74 -5.71
N PRO A 57 12.36 -4.41 -5.92
CA PRO A 57 13.60 -3.75 -6.32
C PRO A 57 14.69 -3.96 -5.26
N SER A 58 15.92 -4.30 -5.67
CA SER A 58 17.03 -4.55 -4.74
C SER A 58 17.40 -3.32 -3.89
N ARG A 59 17.17 -2.13 -4.44
CA ARG A 59 17.40 -0.84 -3.76
C ARG A 59 16.22 -0.40 -2.87
N PHE A 60 15.13 -1.16 -2.83
CA PHE A 60 14.00 -0.83 -1.95
C PHE A 60 14.41 -1.03 -0.49
N LYS A 61 14.29 0.04 0.28
CA LYS A 61 14.56 0.10 1.72
C LYS A 61 13.35 0.78 2.36
N LEU A 62 12.68 0.05 3.26
CA LEU A 62 11.41 0.51 3.83
C LEU A 62 11.62 1.80 4.64
N ASP A 63 12.65 1.82 5.45
CA ASP A 63 13.17 2.96 6.20
C ASP A 63 13.38 4.20 5.32
N ARG A 64 14.05 4.04 4.16
CA ARG A 64 14.25 5.15 3.22
C ARG A 64 12.94 5.65 2.61
N TYR A 65 11.97 4.75 2.38
CA TYR A 65 10.70 5.12 1.74
C TYR A 65 9.73 5.80 2.73
N LEU A 66 9.67 5.31 3.96
CA LEU A 66 8.81 5.91 4.98
C LEU A 66 9.40 7.22 5.51
N ASP A 67 10.71 7.44 5.42
CA ASP A 67 11.36 8.64 5.96
C ASP A 67 10.96 8.90 7.44
N HIS A 68 11.47 9.95 8.07
CA HIS A 68 11.06 10.33 9.42
C HIS A 68 9.68 11.01 9.46
N SER A 69 9.12 11.33 8.30
CA SER A 69 7.92 12.16 8.15
C SER A 69 6.63 11.37 7.83
N TRP A 70 6.72 10.06 7.57
CA TRP A 70 5.53 9.26 7.33
C TRP A 70 4.73 9.04 8.62
N ASP A 71 3.55 9.64 8.65
CA ASP A 71 2.57 9.51 9.72
C ASP A 71 1.35 8.73 9.21
N PRO A 72 1.09 7.52 9.72
CA PRO A 72 -0.07 6.71 9.32
C PRO A 72 -1.42 7.37 9.63
N VAL A 73 -1.46 8.36 10.53
CA VAL A 73 -2.68 9.07 10.92
C VAL A 73 -3.07 10.15 9.89
N ARG A 74 -2.13 10.61 9.06
CA ARG A 74 -2.34 11.69 8.06
C ARG A 74 -2.76 11.20 6.68
N GLN A 75 -2.94 9.89 6.47
CA GLN A 75 -3.29 9.27 5.18
C GLN A 75 -4.79 9.18 4.87
#